data_AF-F6TSN2-F1
#
_entry.id   AF-F6TSN2-F1
#
_cell.length_a   1.000
_cell.length_b   1.000
_cell.length_c   1.000
_cell.angle_alpha   90.00
_cell.angle_beta   90.00
_cell.angle_gamma   90.00
#
_symmetry.space_group_name_H-M   'P 1'
#
loop_
_entity.id
_entity.type
_entity.pdbx_description
1 polymer ?
#
loop_
_entity_poly.entity_id
_entity_poly.type
_entity_poly.pdbx_seq_one_letter_code
_entity_poly.pdbx_strand_id
1 'polypeptide(L)'
;MTLPPLGSRRLLARPLRGVPGLVPLLLPLLLAPLWAGANCPCQDPNLCRPISHRPNFEVFVFDVGEKTWKFYDWSQITTVVLFETYDSELMCHAHSKGARVVLKGDVSLKAIMDPNFRASWITQQVQLAKTQYMDGINLDIEQELSCSSPEYDALTALVKETADSFHREIEGSQVTFDVNWSPRYTDRCYNYTAIADACDFVFVMSYDEHNPVWSKCTAAANAPYNTTLTGYDDFIKKGINPKKLVMGLPWYGYDYTCLNLSKDDVCFTAKAHSPPCSGVLTHQVPYKEIMKQVNSSLSGIQWDKDQKSPYYNYKDSDGRIHQVWFDNPQSISLKAAYIQNRGLLGIGMWNANCLDYSGDPIAKWQTEDMWRALKPKL
;
A
#
# COMPACT_ATOMS: atom_id res chain seq x y z
N MET A 1 -66.58 -13.98 0.15
CA MET A 1 -66.96 -14.78 -1.05
C MET A 1 -66.73 -13.94 -2.29
N THR A 2 -65.97 -14.47 -3.25
CA THR A 2 -66.12 -14.32 -4.71
C THR A 2 -66.69 -13.02 -5.32
N LEU A 3 -65.82 -12.29 -6.05
CA LEU A 3 -66.12 -11.56 -7.31
C LEU A 3 -66.50 -12.59 -8.43
N PRO A 4 -66.86 -12.22 -9.69
CA PRO A 4 -66.99 -10.90 -10.36
C PRO A 4 -68.49 -10.71 -10.82
N PRO A 5 -68.93 -10.15 -11.98
CA PRO A 5 -68.28 -9.46 -13.10
C PRO A 5 -68.96 -8.14 -13.57
N LEU A 6 -68.65 -7.72 -14.81
CA LEU A 6 -68.95 -6.44 -15.44
C LEU A 6 -70.22 -6.42 -16.31
N GLY A 7 -70.79 -5.21 -16.49
CA GLY A 7 -71.74 -4.88 -17.57
C GLY A 7 -71.36 -3.57 -18.27
N SER A 8 -70.95 -3.65 -19.55
CA SER A 8 -70.49 -2.50 -20.36
C SER A 8 -71.65 -1.74 -21.01
N ARG A 9 -71.55 -0.40 -21.09
CA ARG A 9 -72.04 0.37 -22.25
C ARG A 9 -71.34 1.73 -22.40
N ARG A 10 -70.81 1.97 -23.60
CA ARG A 10 -70.18 3.24 -24.02
C ARG A 10 -71.23 4.29 -24.35
N LEU A 11 -70.95 5.55 -24.02
CA LEU A 11 -71.52 6.72 -24.69
C LEU A 11 -70.37 7.62 -25.15
N LEU A 12 -70.33 7.90 -26.46
CA LEU A 12 -69.39 8.83 -27.10
C LEU A 12 -70.14 10.13 -27.40
N ALA A 13 -69.67 11.26 -26.87
CA ALA A 13 -70.19 12.58 -27.23
C ALA A 13 -69.06 13.64 -27.28
N ARG A 14 -68.71 14.01 -28.51
CA ARG A 14 -68.03 15.21 -29.06
C ARG A 14 -67.05 16.05 -28.21
N PRO A 15 -65.95 16.54 -28.83
CA PRO A 15 -64.97 17.41 -28.17
C PRO A 15 -65.47 18.86 -28.04
N LEU A 16 -65.16 19.49 -26.91
CA LEU A 16 -65.24 20.95 -26.75
C LEU A 16 -63.93 21.59 -27.23
N ARG A 17 -64.03 22.62 -28.07
CA ARG A 17 -62.88 23.45 -28.46
C ARG A 17 -62.46 24.33 -27.28
N GLY A 18 -61.28 24.09 -26.73
CA GLY A 18 -60.64 24.88 -25.68
C GLY A 18 -59.51 25.77 -26.21
N VAL A 19 -59.47 26.99 -25.68
CA VAL A 19 -58.49 28.08 -25.83
C VAL A 19 -57.02 27.60 -25.92
N PRO A 20 -56.14 28.23 -26.73
CA PRO A 20 -54.71 27.92 -26.75
C PRO A 20 -54.05 28.33 -25.42
N GLY A 21 -53.69 27.34 -24.59
CA GLY A 21 -52.85 27.54 -23.42
C GLY A 21 -51.38 27.70 -23.81
N LEU A 22 -50.63 28.51 -23.04
CA LEU A 22 -49.19 28.69 -23.23
C LEU A 22 -48.46 27.34 -23.12
N VAL A 23 -47.54 27.09 -24.06
CA VAL A 23 -46.54 26.02 -23.93
C VAL A 23 -45.41 26.54 -23.06
N PRO A 24 -45.16 25.98 -21.86
CA PRO A 24 -43.92 26.26 -21.16
C PRO A 24 -42.79 25.51 -21.89
N LEU A 25 -41.77 26.24 -22.36
CA LEU A 25 -40.52 25.60 -22.78
C LEU A 25 -39.88 24.94 -21.55
N LEU A 26 -40.00 23.61 -21.47
CA LEU A 26 -39.12 22.80 -20.64
C LEU A 26 -37.73 22.79 -21.31
N LEU A 27 -36.91 23.79 -20.99
CA LEU A 27 -35.47 23.63 -21.16
C LEU A 27 -35.03 22.43 -20.31
N PRO A 28 -34.26 21.48 -20.86
CA PRO A 28 -33.57 20.54 -20.02
C PRO A 28 -32.54 21.32 -19.19
N LEU A 29 -32.73 21.39 -17.87
CA LEU A 29 -31.64 21.73 -16.98
C LEU A 29 -30.58 20.65 -17.15
N LEU A 30 -29.53 20.97 -17.90
CA LEU A 30 -28.23 20.34 -17.75
C LEU A 30 -27.78 20.62 -16.32
N LEU A 31 -28.08 19.68 -15.43
CA LEU A 31 -27.44 19.57 -14.12
C LEU A 31 -25.97 19.27 -14.35
N ALA A 32 -25.19 20.31 -14.62
CA ALA A 32 -23.75 20.27 -14.44
C ALA A 32 -23.50 19.85 -12.98
N PRO A 33 -22.66 18.84 -12.72
CA PRO A 33 -22.34 18.46 -11.37
C PRO A 33 -21.73 19.67 -10.64
N LEU A 34 -22.21 19.94 -9.43
CA LEU A 34 -21.70 21.00 -8.54
C LEU A 34 -20.32 20.63 -7.96
N TRP A 35 -19.35 20.44 -8.86
CA TRP A 35 -17.94 20.18 -8.56
C TRP A 35 -17.11 21.35 -9.13
N ALA A 36 -17.37 22.54 -8.59
CA ALA A 36 -16.72 23.78 -8.97
C ALA A 36 -16.38 24.65 -7.75
N GLY A 37 -15.20 24.39 -7.17
CA GLY A 37 -14.25 25.48 -6.88
C GLY A 37 -14.57 26.50 -5.78
N ALA A 38 -15.05 26.07 -4.60
CA ALA A 38 -15.03 26.93 -3.40
C ALA A 38 -13.70 26.82 -2.62
N ASN A 39 -13.20 25.60 -2.38
CA ASN A 39 -12.10 25.32 -1.44
C ASN A 39 -11.01 24.39 -2.01
N CYS A 40 -10.71 24.44 -3.31
CA CYS A 40 -9.59 23.68 -3.86
C CYS A 40 -8.26 24.37 -3.46
N PRO A 41 -7.31 23.68 -2.78
CA PRO A 41 -6.04 24.30 -2.38
C PRO A 41 -5.04 24.44 -3.53
N CYS A 42 -5.29 23.82 -4.68
CA CYS A 42 -4.37 23.80 -5.80
C CYS A 42 -4.46 25.06 -6.67
N GLN A 43 -3.32 25.50 -7.21
CA GLN A 43 -3.26 26.65 -8.11
C GLN A 43 -4.06 26.44 -9.40
N ASP A 44 -4.10 25.21 -9.91
CA ASP A 44 -5.05 24.78 -10.95
C ASP A 44 -6.20 23.99 -10.30
N PRO A 45 -7.44 24.51 -10.30
CA PRO A 45 -8.60 23.82 -9.73
C PRO A 45 -8.93 22.46 -10.36
N ASN A 46 -8.43 22.17 -11.57
CA ASN A 46 -8.60 20.85 -12.20
C ASN A 46 -7.83 19.75 -11.46
N LEU A 47 -6.78 20.09 -10.71
CA LEU A 47 -6.01 19.13 -9.91
C LEU A 47 -6.82 18.58 -8.73
N CYS A 48 -7.89 19.26 -8.30
CA CYS A 48 -8.83 18.75 -7.30
C CYS A 48 -9.87 17.75 -7.87
N ARG A 49 -9.70 17.27 -9.11
CA ARG A 49 -10.51 16.18 -9.67
C ARG A 49 -9.82 14.84 -9.45
N PRO A 50 -10.56 13.76 -9.17
CA PRO A 50 -9.98 12.44 -9.04
C PRO A 50 -9.21 11.98 -10.28
N ILE A 51 -8.09 11.31 -10.06
CA ILE A 51 -7.26 10.67 -11.08
C ILE A 51 -7.92 9.36 -11.52
N SER A 52 -8.50 9.36 -12.73
CA SER A 52 -9.29 8.22 -13.24
C SER A 52 -8.51 7.21 -14.08
N HIS A 53 -7.34 7.55 -14.61
CA HIS A 53 -6.57 6.65 -15.46
C HIS A 53 -5.90 5.53 -14.63
N ARG A 54 -5.91 4.30 -15.14
CA ARG A 54 -5.28 3.15 -14.47
C ARG A 54 -3.96 2.81 -15.16
N PRO A 55 -2.83 2.76 -14.44
CA PRO A 55 -1.54 2.43 -15.04
C PRO A 55 -1.45 0.93 -15.38
N ASN A 56 -0.58 0.59 -16.34
CA ASN A 56 -0.27 -0.81 -16.67
C ASN A 56 0.72 -1.45 -15.68
N PHE A 57 1.42 -0.62 -14.90
CA PHE A 57 2.41 -0.99 -13.90
C PHE A 57 2.29 -0.01 -12.73
N GLU A 58 2.01 -0.50 -11.54
CA GLU A 58 1.86 0.33 -10.33
C GLU A 58 3.23 0.63 -9.69
N VAL A 59 3.44 1.87 -9.24
CA VAL A 59 4.52 2.27 -8.33
C VAL A 59 3.87 2.89 -7.10
N PHE A 60 3.67 2.06 -6.08
CA PHE A 60 2.85 2.35 -4.91
C PHE A 60 3.73 2.82 -3.75
N VAL A 61 3.63 4.10 -3.39
CA VAL A 61 4.53 4.75 -2.43
C VAL A 61 3.84 4.97 -1.11
N PHE A 62 4.49 4.60 -0.01
CA PHE A 62 4.09 5.04 1.32
C PHE A 62 4.89 6.29 1.70
N ASP A 63 4.18 7.35 2.12
CA ASP A 63 4.75 8.59 2.62
C ASP A 63 4.38 8.77 4.10
N VAL A 64 5.40 8.98 4.94
CA VAL A 64 5.27 9.23 6.38
C VAL A 64 5.53 10.70 6.73
N GLY A 65 5.09 11.60 5.84
CA GLY A 65 5.08 13.05 6.07
C GLY A 65 6.37 13.77 5.68
N GLU A 66 6.72 14.79 6.48
CA GLU A 66 7.76 15.77 6.17
C GLU A 66 7.52 16.49 4.82
N LYS A 67 8.59 16.95 4.15
CA LYS A 67 8.54 17.56 2.81
C LYS A 67 9.54 16.92 1.83
N THR A 68 10.04 15.72 2.16
CA THR A 68 10.91 14.89 1.30
C THR A 68 10.25 14.53 -0.03
N TRP A 69 8.91 14.41 -0.04
CA TRP A 69 8.12 14.17 -1.25
C TRP A 69 8.38 15.15 -2.39
N LYS A 70 8.85 16.37 -2.10
CA LYS A 70 9.25 17.36 -3.12
C LYS A 70 10.41 16.90 -4.02
N PHE A 71 11.11 15.83 -3.62
CA PHE A 71 12.29 15.28 -4.28
C PHE A 71 12.13 13.81 -4.71
N TYR A 72 10.93 13.22 -4.57
CA TYR A 72 10.65 11.87 -5.07
C TYR A 72 10.69 11.82 -6.62
N ASP A 73 10.92 10.64 -7.19
CA ASP A 73 10.86 10.44 -8.64
C ASP A 73 9.41 10.34 -9.15
N TRP A 74 8.76 11.49 -9.24
CA TRP A 74 7.41 11.62 -9.80
C TRP A 74 7.27 11.25 -11.29
N SER A 75 8.35 10.85 -11.99
CA SER A 75 8.24 10.29 -13.35
C SER A 75 7.74 8.85 -13.37
N GLN A 76 7.55 8.24 -12.19
CA GLN A 76 7.17 6.85 -12.06
C GLN A 76 6.12 6.52 -11.01
N ILE A 77 5.95 7.35 -9.97
CA ILE A 77 4.93 7.15 -8.94
C ILE A 77 3.53 7.14 -9.57
N THR A 78 2.70 6.16 -9.19
CA THR A 78 1.30 6.06 -9.64
C THR A 78 0.31 6.38 -8.52
N THR A 79 0.64 6.02 -7.28
CA THR A 79 -0.15 6.33 -6.08
C THR A 79 0.77 6.59 -4.88
N VAL A 80 0.38 7.55 -4.04
CA VAL A 80 0.96 7.78 -2.71
C VAL A 80 -0.09 7.51 -1.64
N VAL A 81 0.24 6.67 -0.65
CA VAL A 81 -0.51 6.49 0.59
C VAL A 81 0.02 7.47 1.63
N LEU A 82 -0.84 8.29 2.21
CA LEU A 82 -0.46 9.16 3.32
C LEU A 82 -0.69 8.47 4.66
N PHE A 83 0.39 8.22 5.40
CA PHE A 83 0.32 7.72 6.78
C PHE A 83 0.25 8.84 7.82
N GLU A 84 0.64 10.05 7.44
CA GLU A 84 0.58 11.26 8.27
C GLU A 84 -0.61 12.16 7.90
N THR A 85 -0.77 13.27 8.63
CA THR A 85 -1.83 14.26 8.39
C THR A 85 -1.80 14.81 6.95
N TYR A 86 -2.99 14.99 6.37
CA TYR A 86 -3.20 15.54 5.02
C TYR A 86 -2.33 16.78 4.70
N ASP A 87 -1.44 16.61 3.72
CA ASP A 87 -0.65 17.69 3.13
C ASP A 87 -1.24 18.09 1.77
N SER A 88 -1.96 19.21 1.74
CA SER A 88 -2.54 19.74 0.49
C SER A 88 -1.49 20.11 -0.57
N GLU A 89 -0.26 20.46 -0.19
CA GLU A 89 0.81 20.72 -1.18
C GLU A 89 1.22 19.42 -1.89
N LEU A 90 1.29 18.31 -1.14
CA LEU A 90 1.61 16.98 -1.67
C LEU A 90 0.51 16.53 -2.62
N MET A 91 -0.76 16.59 -2.21
CA MET A 91 -1.90 16.22 -3.06
C MET A 91 -1.89 17.00 -4.39
N CYS A 92 -1.78 18.33 -4.34
CA CYS A 92 -1.72 19.14 -5.54
C CYS A 92 -0.49 18.81 -6.42
N HIS A 93 0.66 18.49 -5.81
CA HIS A 93 1.83 18.08 -6.56
C HIS A 93 1.63 16.71 -7.23
N ALA A 94 1.18 15.70 -6.50
CA ALA A 94 0.91 14.36 -7.01
C ALA A 94 -0.06 14.41 -8.19
N HIS A 95 -1.17 15.14 -8.06
CA HIS A 95 -2.17 15.27 -9.11
C HIS A 95 -1.62 16.02 -10.33
N SER A 96 -0.73 17.00 -10.13
CA SER A 96 0.00 17.66 -11.24
C SER A 96 0.94 16.73 -12.02
N LYS A 97 1.25 15.56 -11.46
CA LYS A 97 2.05 14.47 -12.06
C LYS A 97 1.18 13.32 -12.57
N GLY A 98 -0.13 13.37 -12.32
CA GLY A 98 -1.05 12.27 -12.57
C GLY A 98 -0.95 11.11 -11.56
N ALA A 99 -0.23 11.29 -10.46
CA ALA A 99 -0.20 10.32 -9.37
C ALA A 99 -1.40 10.51 -8.45
N ARG A 100 -1.99 9.40 -8.01
CA ARG A 100 -3.06 9.38 -7.00
C ARG A 100 -2.53 9.73 -5.61
N VAL A 101 -3.40 10.23 -4.76
CA VAL A 101 -3.19 10.24 -3.30
C VAL A 101 -4.34 9.55 -2.59
N VAL A 102 -4.04 8.57 -1.74
CA VAL A 102 -5.03 7.78 -1.00
C VAL A 102 -4.87 7.90 0.51
N LEU A 103 -5.98 7.81 1.23
CA LEU A 103 -6.01 7.76 2.69
C LEU A 103 -5.33 6.49 3.21
N LYS A 104 -4.70 6.54 4.39
CA LYS A 104 -4.58 5.35 5.25
C LYS A 104 -5.93 5.07 5.93
N GLY A 105 -6.37 3.82 5.92
CA GLY A 105 -7.46 3.31 6.74
C GLY A 105 -6.99 2.20 7.68
N ASP A 106 -7.05 2.43 8.98
CA ASP A 106 -6.91 1.40 10.03
C ASP A 106 -8.16 1.44 10.92
N VAL A 107 -8.62 0.27 11.35
CA VAL A 107 -9.85 0.08 12.13
C VAL A 107 -9.81 -1.24 12.89
N SER A 108 -10.38 -1.28 14.10
CA SER A 108 -10.35 -2.48 14.93
C SER A 108 -11.18 -3.63 14.35
N LEU A 109 -10.58 -4.83 14.27
CA LEU A 109 -11.25 -6.07 13.86
C LEU A 109 -12.51 -6.36 14.69
N LYS A 110 -12.50 -6.00 15.98
CA LYS A 110 -13.65 -6.17 16.87
C LYS A 110 -14.80 -5.21 16.55
N ALA A 111 -14.49 -4.00 16.10
CA ALA A 111 -15.50 -2.99 15.79
C ALA A 111 -16.20 -3.29 14.47
N ILE A 112 -15.47 -3.77 13.46
CA ILE A 112 -16.03 -4.10 12.14
C ILE A 112 -16.96 -5.32 12.13
N MET A 113 -17.08 -6.05 13.24
CA MET A 113 -18.12 -7.07 13.39
C MET A 113 -19.54 -6.47 13.33
N ASP A 114 -19.74 -5.24 13.78
CA ASP A 114 -21.03 -4.54 13.63
C ASP A 114 -21.14 -3.92 12.22
N PRO A 115 -22.08 -4.36 11.37
CA PRO A 115 -22.27 -3.79 10.04
C PRO A 115 -22.69 -2.31 10.07
N ASN A 116 -23.35 -1.84 11.14
CA ASN A 116 -23.69 -0.42 11.27
C ASN A 116 -22.44 0.42 11.54
N PHE A 117 -21.52 -0.09 12.36
CA PHE A 117 -20.21 0.52 12.55
C PHE A 117 -19.42 0.57 11.25
N ARG A 118 -19.34 -0.54 10.48
CA ARG A 118 -18.70 -0.55 9.15
C ARG A 118 -19.29 0.51 8.23
N ALA A 119 -20.61 0.52 8.04
CA ALA A 119 -21.28 1.48 7.17
C ALA A 119 -21.03 2.95 7.60
N SER A 120 -21.03 3.22 8.91
CA SER A 120 -20.73 4.55 9.44
C SER A 120 -19.27 4.96 9.21
N TRP A 121 -18.32 4.06 9.48
CA TRP A 121 -16.89 4.30 9.28
C TRP A 121 -16.57 4.50 7.78
N ILE A 122 -17.06 3.63 6.90
CA ILE A 122 -16.90 3.75 5.44
C ILE A 122 -17.46 5.09 4.95
N THR A 123 -18.65 5.49 5.43
CA THR A 123 -19.24 6.80 5.09
C THR A 123 -18.32 7.94 5.51
N GLN A 124 -17.74 7.88 6.71
CA GLN A 124 -16.78 8.89 7.18
C GLN A 124 -15.52 8.93 6.31
N GLN A 125 -14.95 7.79 5.93
CA GLN A 125 -13.77 7.73 5.05
C GLN A 125 -14.06 8.29 3.64
N VAL A 126 -15.22 7.99 3.05
CA VAL A 126 -15.63 8.55 1.76
C VAL A 126 -15.79 10.09 1.85
N GLN A 127 -16.38 10.62 2.93
CA GLN A 127 -16.51 12.07 3.10
C GLN A 127 -15.15 12.73 3.36
N LEU A 128 -14.25 12.09 4.10
CA LEU A 128 -12.89 12.55 4.32
C LEU A 128 -12.12 12.64 3.00
N ALA A 129 -12.16 11.57 2.19
CA ALA A 129 -11.54 11.52 0.87
C ALA A 129 -12.08 12.63 -0.05
N LYS A 130 -13.41 12.82 -0.14
CA LYS A 130 -14.03 13.92 -0.90
C LYS A 130 -13.61 15.30 -0.40
N THR A 131 -13.44 15.49 0.91
CA THR A 131 -13.06 16.77 1.52
C THR A 131 -11.58 17.11 1.32
N GLN A 132 -10.72 16.09 1.28
CA GLN A 132 -9.27 16.21 1.11
C GLN A 132 -8.79 15.99 -0.34
N TYR A 133 -9.73 15.77 -1.27
CA TYR A 133 -9.47 15.46 -2.68
C TYR A 133 -8.63 14.20 -2.90
N MET A 134 -8.81 13.18 -2.06
CA MET A 134 -8.13 11.89 -2.18
C MET A 134 -8.83 10.99 -3.21
N ASP A 135 -8.03 10.22 -3.94
CA ASP A 135 -8.48 9.25 -4.94
C ASP A 135 -8.87 7.89 -4.35
N GLY A 136 -8.91 7.72 -3.03
CA GLY A 136 -9.17 6.40 -2.46
C GLY A 136 -8.67 6.18 -1.04
N ILE A 137 -8.49 4.90 -0.71
CA ILE A 137 -8.08 4.44 0.61
C ILE A 137 -7.27 3.14 0.52
N ASN A 138 -6.13 3.11 1.22
CA ASN A 138 -5.36 1.91 1.48
C ASN A 138 -5.68 1.39 2.89
N LEU A 139 -6.21 0.18 2.96
CA LEU A 139 -6.60 -0.46 4.21
C LEU A 139 -5.41 -1.23 4.80
N ASP A 140 -4.88 -0.69 5.90
CA ASP A 140 -3.71 -1.20 6.63
C ASP A 140 -4.19 -1.74 7.99
N ILE A 141 -4.65 -2.99 8.00
CA ILE A 141 -5.20 -3.66 9.18
C ILE A 141 -4.29 -4.83 9.53
N GLU A 142 -3.40 -4.62 10.50
CA GLU A 142 -2.33 -5.54 10.89
C GLU A 142 -2.62 -6.38 12.15
N GLN A 143 -3.86 -6.35 12.65
CA GLN A 143 -4.27 -7.06 13.87
C GLN A 143 -4.31 -8.58 13.66
N GLU A 144 -3.92 -9.35 14.69
CA GLU A 144 -4.01 -10.81 14.69
C GLU A 144 -5.46 -11.30 14.47
N LEU A 145 -5.61 -12.34 13.66
CA LEU A 145 -6.91 -12.91 13.27
C LEU A 145 -6.79 -14.42 13.04
N SER A 146 -7.63 -15.20 13.73
CA SER A 146 -7.77 -16.65 13.52
C SER A 146 -8.75 -16.93 12.38
N CYS A 147 -8.44 -17.91 11.52
CA CYS A 147 -9.32 -18.32 10.41
C CYS A 147 -10.73 -18.73 10.85
N SER A 148 -10.91 -19.09 12.13
CA SER A 148 -12.18 -19.54 12.70
C SER A 148 -12.94 -18.44 13.46
N SER A 149 -12.45 -17.20 13.47
CA SER A 149 -13.07 -16.10 14.20
C SER A 149 -14.10 -15.36 13.32
N PRO A 150 -15.17 -14.80 13.89
CA PRO A 150 -16.18 -14.06 13.11
C PRO A 150 -15.61 -12.82 12.40
N GLU A 151 -14.48 -12.29 12.89
CA GLU A 151 -13.76 -11.20 12.24
C GLU A 151 -13.23 -11.57 10.84
N TYR A 152 -13.04 -12.85 10.53
CA TYR A 152 -12.59 -13.34 9.21
C TYR A 152 -13.50 -12.88 8.06
N ASP A 153 -14.80 -13.13 8.21
CA ASP A 153 -15.82 -12.71 7.24
C ASP A 153 -16.10 -11.21 7.34
N ALA A 154 -16.06 -10.63 8.55
CA ALA A 154 -16.28 -9.21 8.77
C ALA A 154 -15.21 -8.32 8.12
N LEU A 155 -13.95 -8.77 8.11
CA LEU A 155 -12.84 -8.10 7.40
C LEU A 155 -13.07 -8.14 5.88
N THR A 156 -13.43 -9.30 5.35
CA THR A 156 -13.77 -9.44 3.92
C THR A 156 -14.94 -8.55 3.52
N ALA A 157 -15.98 -8.48 4.37
CA ALA A 157 -17.12 -7.60 4.18
C ALA A 157 -16.74 -6.11 4.23
N LEU A 158 -15.89 -5.70 5.18
CA LEU A 158 -15.36 -4.32 5.25
C LEU A 158 -14.67 -3.92 3.95
N VAL A 159 -13.74 -4.74 3.44
CA VAL A 159 -13.00 -4.43 2.20
C VAL A 159 -13.96 -4.26 1.03
N LYS A 160 -14.93 -5.18 0.88
CA LYS A 160 -15.91 -5.12 -0.20
C LYS A 160 -16.84 -3.91 -0.09
N GLU A 161 -17.40 -3.66 1.10
CA GLU A 161 -18.29 -2.52 1.36
C GLU A 161 -17.57 -1.18 1.16
N THR A 162 -16.27 -1.14 1.48
CA THR A 162 -15.40 0.02 1.24
C THR A 162 -15.19 0.25 -0.25
N ALA A 163 -14.78 -0.78 -1.01
CA ALA A 163 -14.59 -0.70 -2.46
C ALA A 163 -15.88 -0.30 -3.19
N ASP A 164 -17.00 -1.00 -2.92
CA ASP A 164 -18.33 -0.70 -3.48
C ASP A 164 -18.74 0.77 -3.23
N SER A 165 -18.41 1.31 -2.05
CA SER A 165 -18.76 2.68 -1.67
C SER A 165 -17.83 3.70 -2.31
N PHE A 166 -16.52 3.51 -2.26
CA PHE A 166 -15.56 4.44 -2.90
C PHE A 166 -15.76 4.49 -4.41
N HIS A 167 -15.87 3.35 -5.10
CA HIS A 167 -16.06 3.30 -6.56
C HIS A 167 -17.39 3.92 -7.01
N ARG A 168 -18.44 3.85 -6.18
CA ARG A 168 -19.73 4.54 -6.45
C ARG A 168 -19.64 6.06 -6.24
N GLU A 169 -18.90 6.48 -5.22
CA GLU A 169 -18.96 7.84 -4.68
C GLU A 169 -17.86 8.76 -5.21
N ILE A 170 -16.74 8.20 -5.68
CA ILE A 170 -15.56 8.88 -6.21
C ILE A 170 -15.14 8.15 -7.49
N GLU A 171 -15.44 8.74 -8.65
CA GLU A 171 -15.12 8.17 -9.96
C GLU A 171 -13.60 7.94 -10.09
N GLY A 172 -13.21 6.75 -10.57
CA GLY A 172 -11.80 6.41 -10.78
C GLY A 172 -11.00 6.08 -9.51
N SER A 173 -11.67 6.00 -8.36
CA SER A 173 -11.02 5.73 -7.09
C SER A 173 -10.31 4.37 -7.01
N GLN A 174 -9.31 4.30 -6.13
CA GLN A 174 -8.46 3.14 -5.90
C GLN A 174 -8.58 2.71 -4.43
N VAL A 175 -9.09 1.50 -4.17
CA VAL A 175 -9.18 0.89 -2.84
C VAL A 175 -8.22 -0.28 -2.78
N THR A 176 -7.31 -0.28 -1.83
CA THR A 176 -6.23 -1.27 -1.70
C THR A 176 -6.18 -1.83 -0.28
N PHE A 177 -5.49 -2.95 -0.09
CA PHE A 177 -5.36 -3.60 1.22
C PHE A 177 -3.95 -4.15 1.41
N ASP A 178 -3.36 -3.89 2.57
CA ASP A 178 -2.01 -4.37 2.91
C ASP A 178 -2.09 -5.80 3.46
N VAL A 179 -1.38 -6.72 2.81
CA VAL A 179 -1.32 -8.13 3.20
C VAL A 179 0.08 -8.53 3.61
N ASN A 180 0.18 -9.49 4.54
CA ASN A 180 1.46 -9.99 5.03
C ASN A 180 2.29 -10.66 3.91
N TRP A 181 3.61 -10.70 4.05
CA TRP A 181 4.56 -11.18 3.02
C TRP A 181 4.28 -12.60 2.49
N SER A 182 3.61 -13.45 3.26
CA SER A 182 3.18 -14.78 2.82
C SER A 182 1.81 -15.15 3.37
N PRO A 183 0.93 -15.80 2.56
CA PRO A 183 -0.33 -16.35 3.04
C PRO A 183 -0.15 -17.70 3.75
N ARG A 184 1.07 -18.02 4.19
CA ARG A 184 1.36 -19.08 5.18
C ARG A 184 1.52 -18.52 6.60
N TYR A 185 1.60 -17.20 6.76
CA TYR A 185 1.70 -16.57 8.07
C TYR A 185 0.41 -16.81 8.86
N THR A 186 0.53 -17.44 10.03
CA THR A 186 -0.62 -18.00 10.75
C THR A 186 -1.40 -17.00 11.58
N ASP A 187 -0.72 -16.00 12.15
CA ASP A 187 -1.33 -15.13 13.17
C ASP A 187 -2.23 -14.05 12.53
N ARG A 188 -2.14 -13.88 11.21
CA ARG A 188 -3.03 -13.05 10.37
C ARG A 188 -3.66 -13.93 9.28
N CYS A 189 -4.61 -14.78 9.67
CA CYS A 189 -5.27 -15.67 8.74
C CYS A 189 -6.42 -14.96 8.00
N TYR A 190 -6.12 -14.05 7.08
CA TYR A 190 -7.14 -13.32 6.31
C TYR A 190 -7.66 -14.13 5.11
N ASN A 191 -8.85 -13.78 4.61
CA ASN A 191 -9.40 -14.35 3.36
C ASN A 191 -8.75 -13.69 2.13
N TYR A 192 -7.46 -13.95 1.94
CA TYR A 192 -6.61 -13.26 0.95
C TYR A 192 -7.21 -13.23 -0.47
N THR A 193 -7.83 -14.32 -0.92
CA THR A 193 -8.46 -14.38 -2.25
C THR A 193 -9.70 -13.49 -2.34
N ALA A 194 -10.62 -13.58 -1.37
CA ALA A 194 -11.83 -12.75 -1.37
C ALA A 194 -11.53 -11.26 -1.15
N ILE A 195 -10.49 -10.93 -0.37
CA ILE A 195 -10.00 -9.56 -0.19
C ILE A 195 -9.44 -9.02 -1.52
N ALA A 196 -8.58 -9.77 -2.21
CA ALA A 196 -7.99 -9.36 -3.50
C ALA A 196 -9.02 -9.25 -4.63
N ASP A 197 -10.09 -10.05 -4.60
CA ASP A 197 -11.24 -9.93 -5.51
C ASP A 197 -12.10 -8.69 -5.19
N ALA A 198 -12.18 -8.29 -3.92
CA ALA A 198 -13.01 -7.17 -3.45
C ALA A 198 -12.38 -5.78 -3.63
N CYS A 199 -11.06 -5.64 -3.42
CA CYS A 199 -10.32 -4.37 -3.61
C CYS A 199 -9.74 -4.26 -5.03
N ASP A 200 -9.13 -3.12 -5.41
CA ASP A 200 -8.45 -2.95 -6.70
C ASP A 200 -7.22 -3.86 -6.81
N PHE A 201 -6.36 -3.88 -5.78
CA PHE A 201 -5.24 -4.80 -5.59
C PHE A 201 -4.83 -4.86 -4.11
N VAL A 202 -4.08 -5.91 -3.76
CA VAL A 202 -3.39 -6.01 -2.47
C VAL A 202 -1.92 -5.59 -2.61
N PHE A 203 -1.44 -4.83 -1.64
CA PHE A 203 -0.03 -4.54 -1.47
C PHE A 203 0.57 -5.58 -0.55
N VAL A 204 1.50 -6.39 -1.07
CA VAL A 204 2.13 -7.46 -0.29
C VAL A 204 3.34 -6.88 0.42
N MET A 205 3.26 -6.77 1.74
CA MET A 205 4.31 -6.21 2.61
C MET A 205 5.49 -7.19 2.72
N SER A 206 6.29 -7.32 1.66
CA SER A 206 7.45 -8.23 1.60
C SER A 206 8.68 -7.64 2.29
N TYR A 207 8.53 -7.47 3.59
CA TYR A 207 9.53 -7.04 4.57
C TYR A 207 9.17 -7.62 5.93
N ASP A 208 10.09 -7.50 6.88
CA ASP A 208 10.05 -8.11 8.21
C ASP A 208 9.86 -9.65 8.13
N GLU A 209 10.36 -10.26 7.05
CA GLU A 209 10.22 -11.69 6.74
C GLU A 209 11.06 -12.56 7.68
N HIS A 210 12.08 -11.98 8.33
CA HIS A 210 12.96 -12.65 9.29
C HIS A 210 12.58 -12.31 10.73
N ASN A 211 12.11 -13.30 11.47
CA ASN A 211 11.95 -13.20 12.92
C ASN A 211 13.22 -13.68 13.64
N PRO A 212 14.03 -12.78 14.25
CA PRO A 212 15.29 -13.16 14.88
C PRO A 212 15.11 -13.91 16.22
N VAL A 213 13.90 -13.93 16.80
CA VAL A 213 13.58 -14.66 18.04
C VAL A 213 13.22 -16.11 17.76
N TRP A 214 12.54 -16.42 16.66
CA TRP A 214 12.07 -17.77 16.33
C TRP A 214 12.92 -18.50 15.27
N SER A 215 13.96 -17.83 14.74
CA SER A 215 14.93 -18.39 13.81
C SER A 215 16.19 -18.92 14.52
N LYS A 216 17.31 -19.11 13.79
CA LYS A 216 18.57 -19.67 14.31
C LYS A 216 19.36 -18.74 15.25
N CYS A 217 18.71 -17.70 15.79
CA CYS A 217 19.33 -16.63 16.57
C CYS A 217 20.46 -15.93 15.80
N THR A 218 20.27 -15.70 14.49
CA THR A 218 21.22 -15.02 13.62
C THR A 218 20.61 -13.75 13.03
N ALA A 219 21.46 -12.76 12.73
CA ALA A 219 21.11 -11.68 11.82
C ALA A 219 20.86 -12.26 10.41
N ALA A 220 19.96 -11.65 9.64
CA ALA A 220 19.62 -12.07 8.28
C ALA A 220 18.96 -10.92 7.51
N ALA A 221 18.71 -11.11 6.22
CA ALA A 221 18.05 -10.12 5.38
C ALA A 221 16.62 -9.83 5.84
N ASN A 222 16.23 -8.55 5.75
CA ASN A 222 14.88 -8.08 6.03
C ASN A 222 13.82 -8.73 5.11
N ALA A 223 14.16 -8.81 3.81
CA ALA A 223 13.38 -9.48 2.78
C ALA A 223 14.29 -10.42 1.97
N PRO A 224 14.56 -11.65 2.41
CA PRO A 224 15.42 -12.59 1.69
C PRO A 224 14.78 -13.02 0.36
N TYR A 225 15.51 -12.90 -0.75
CA TYR A 225 14.97 -13.09 -2.11
C TYR A 225 14.11 -14.35 -2.30
N ASN A 226 14.58 -15.52 -1.87
CA ASN A 226 13.82 -16.76 -2.04
C ASN A 226 12.55 -16.80 -1.18
N THR A 227 12.58 -16.19 0.01
CA THR A 227 11.43 -16.10 0.92
C THR A 227 10.36 -15.18 0.32
N THR A 228 10.75 -13.96 -0.05
CA THR A 228 9.92 -12.98 -0.76
C THR A 228 9.22 -13.62 -1.96
N LEU A 229 9.97 -14.20 -2.90
CA LEU A 229 9.38 -14.74 -4.14
C LEU A 229 8.48 -15.96 -3.89
N THR A 230 8.77 -16.78 -2.88
CA THR A 230 7.89 -17.90 -2.49
C THR A 230 6.54 -17.40 -1.98
N GLY A 231 6.50 -16.25 -1.29
CA GLY A 231 5.26 -15.60 -0.86
C GLY A 231 4.30 -15.30 -2.03
N TYR A 232 4.81 -14.74 -3.13
CA TYR A 232 4.02 -14.47 -4.33
C TYR A 232 3.58 -15.76 -5.06
N ASP A 233 4.48 -16.74 -5.23
CA ASP A 233 4.11 -18.02 -5.83
C ASP A 233 3.01 -18.72 -4.98
N ASP A 234 2.99 -18.55 -3.65
CA ASP A 234 1.92 -19.04 -2.77
C ASP A 234 0.59 -18.25 -2.88
N PHE A 235 0.63 -16.92 -3.01
CA PHE A 235 -0.56 -16.10 -3.26
C PHE A 235 -1.20 -16.47 -4.61
N ILE A 236 -0.39 -16.63 -5.65
CA ILE A 236 -0.84 -17.07 -6.98
C ILE A 236 -1.42 -18.49 -6.90
N LYS A 237 -0.77 -19.40 -6.17
CA LYS A 237 -1.27 -20.78 -5.94
C LYS A 237 -2.59 -20.83 -5.16
N LYS A 238 -2.88 -19.83 -4.32
CA LYS A 238 -4.19 -19.65 -3.66
C LYS A 238 -5.28 -19.11 -4.60
N GLY A 239 -4.94 -18.79 -5.85
CA GLY A 239 -5.88 -18.33 -6.88
C GLY A 239 -5.92 -16.81 -7.05
N ILE A 240 -5.08 -16.03 -6.36
CA ILE A 240 -5.02 -14.58 -6.57
C ILE A 240 -4.40 -14.32 -7.95
N ASN A 241 -5.11 -13.53 -8.76
CA ASN A 241 -4.60 -13.07 -10.06
C ASN A 241 -3.31 -12.25 -9.85
N PRO A 242 -2.19 -12.55 -10.55
CA PRO A 242 -0.98 -11.73 -10.51
C PRO A 242 -1.23 -10.21 -10.66
N LYS A 243 -2.22 -9.81 -11.46
CA LYS A 243 -2.62 -8.41 -11.65
C LYS A 243 -3.41 -7.79 -10.48
N LYS A 244 -3.52 -8.49 -9.36
CA LYS A 244 -3.98 -8.01 -8.05
C LYS A 244 -2.84 -7.88 -7.02
N LEU A 245 -1.59 -8.18 -7.38
CA LEU A 245 -0.45 -8.20 -6.47
C LEU A 245 0.52 -7.05 -6.79
N VAL A 246 0.75 -6.15 -5.83
CA VAL A 246 1.83 -5.16 -5.87
C VAL A 246 2.92 -5.56 -4.88
N MET A 247 4.18 -5.57 -5.33
CA MET A 247 5.30 -6.04 -4.52
C MET A 247 5.87 -4.93 -3.62
N GLY A 248 5.60 -5.00 -2.32
CA GLY A 248 6.13 -4.06 -1.34
C GLY A 248 7.51 -4.45 -0.83
N LEU A 249 8.50 -3.57 -0.97
CA LEU A 249 9.88 -3.82 -0.54
C LEU A 249 10.35 -2.82 0.53
N PRO A 250 11.29 -3.20 1.42
CA PRO A 250 11.79 -2.28 2.43
C PRO A 250 12.83 -1.33 1.85
N TRP A 251 12.71 -0.04 2.17
CA TRP A 251 13.78 0.95 2.01
C TRP A 251 14.53 1.21 3.33
N TYR A 252 14.50 0.20 4.20
CA TYR A 252 15.19 0.16 5.48
C TYR A 252 15.85 -1.21 5.66
N GLY A 253 16.80 -1.25 6.59
CA GLY A 253 17.40 -2.48 7.07
C GLY A 253 17.15 -2.69 8.55
N TYR A 254 17.72 -3.76 9.08
CA TYR A 254 17.85 -4.01 10.51
C TYR A 254 19.31 -4.01 10.91
N ASP A 255 19.61 -3.26 11.97
CA ASP A 255 20.84 -3.43 12.73
C ASP A 255 20.61 -4.48 13.82
N TYR A 256 21.54 -5.43 13.93
CA TYR A 256 21.54 -6.49 14.93
C TYR A 256 22.80 -6.39 15.80
N THR A 257 22.62 -6.27 17.13
CA THR A 257 23.74 -6.37 18.06
C THR A 257 24.30 -7.79 18.03
N CYS A 258 25.59 -7.90 17.74
CA CYS A 258 26.27 -9.17 17.51
C CYS A 258 26.97 -9.66 18.79
N LEU A 259 26.47 -10.77 19.35
CA LEU A 259 27.07 -11.38 20.54
C LEU A 259 28.21 -12.34 20.18
N ASN A 260 28.16 -12.95 19.01
CA ASN A 260 29.26 -13.73 18.44
C ASN A 260 29.25 -13.59 16.92
N LEU A 261 30.37 -13.15 16.33
CA LEU A 261 30.58 -13.18 14.89
C LEU A 261 31.42 -14.42 14.55
N SER A 262 30.93 -15.26 13.63
CA SER A 262 31.64 -16.44 13.17
C SER A 262 32.80 -16.08 12.23
N LYS A 263 33.62 -17.06 11.85
CA LYS A 263 34.65 -16.88 10.81
C LYS A 263 34.09 -16.71 9.39
N ASP A 264 32.82 -17.08 9.21
CA ASP A 264 32.09 -17.02 7.95
C ASP A 264 31.11 -15.83 7.95
N ASP A 265 31.43 -14.78 8.72
CA ASP A 265 30.63 -13.56 8.93
C ASP A 265 29.17 -13.76 9.42
N VAL A 266 28.84 -14.94 9.95
CA VAL A 266 27.52 -15.20 10.54
C VAL A 266 27.45 -14.53 11.92
N CYS A 267 26.55 -13.57 12.06
CA CYS A 267 26.31 -12.89 13.33
C CYS A 267 25.23 -13.59 14.16
N PHE A 268 25.59 -14.07 15.35
CA PHE A 268 24.67 -14.61 16.36
C PHE A 268 24.19 -13.52 17.32
N THR A 269 22.87 -13.40 17.47
CA THR A 269 22.16 -12.33 18.20
C THR A 269 21.71 -12.73 19.61
N ALA A 270 21.85 -14.01 19.98
CA ALA A 270 21.59 -14.53 21.32
C ALA A 270 22.70 -15.48 21.78
N LYS A 271 22.92 -15.61 23.09
CA LYS A 271 23.96 -16.50 23.67
C LYS A 271 23.65 -17.98 23.51
N ALA A 272 22.37 -18.33 23.47
CA ALA A 272 21.89 -19.67 23.15
C ALA A 272 21.37 -19.66 21.73
N HIS A 273 21.91 -20.52 20.86
CA HIS A 273 21.55 -20.58 19.44
C HIS A 273 20.32 -21.47 19.18
N SER A 274 19.33 -21.39 20.08
CA SER A 274 18.12 -22.21 20.09
C SER A 274 16.88 -21.32 20.28
N PRO A 275 15.87 -21.41 19.40
CA PRO A 275 14.60 -20.70 19.59
C PRO A 275 13.86 -21.15 20.87
N PRO A 276 13.11 -20.26 21.55
CA PRO A 276 13.10 -18.81 21.35
C PRO A 276 14.39 -18.14 21.84
N CYS A 277 14.99 -17.32 20.99
CA CYS A 277 16.23 -16.61 21.27
C CYS A 277 15.99 -15.48 22.29
N SER A 278 16.68 -15.53 23.43
CA SER A 278 16.54 -14.51 24.48
C SER A 278 17.60 -13.40 24.38
N GLY A 279 17.20 -12.16 24.66
CA GLY A 279 18.09 -11.01 24.66
C GLY A 279 18.52 -10.51 23.27
N VAL A 280 17.78 -10.87 22.21
CA VAL A 280 17.97 -10.32 20.87
C VAL A 280 17.75 -8.81 20.90
N LEU A 281 18.77 -8.05 20.51
CA LEU A 281 18.68 -6.60 20.34
C LEU A 281 18.80 -6.28 18.84
N THR A 282 17.76 -5.67 18.30
CA THR A 282 17.71 -5.22 16.90
C THR A 282 16.85 -3.97 16.78
N HIS A 283 17.14 -3.13 15.80
CA HIS A 283 16.31 -1.98 15.47
C HIS A 283 16.31 -1.68 13.96
N GLN A 284 15.24 -1.03 13.51
CA GLN A 284 15.06 -0.60 12.13
C GLN A 284 15.99 0.59 11.82
N VAL A 285 16.66 0.57 10.67
CA VAL A 285 17.55 1.65 10.22
C VAL A 285 17.19 2.09 8.79
N PRO A 286 16.84 3.36 8.56
CA PRO A 286 16.58 3.89 7.21
C PRO A 286 17.81 3.80 6.28
N TYR A 287 17.59 3.57 4.98
CA TYR A 287 18.66 3.47 3.97
C TYR A 287 19.63 4.67 3.99
N LYS A 288 19.14 5.90 4.23
CA LYS A 288 19.97 7.10 4.37
C LYS A 288 21.02 7.01 5.48
N GLU A 289 20.71 6.36 6.60
CA GLU A 289 21.64 6.21 7.72
C GLU A 289 22.57 5.00 7.52
N ILE A 290 22.05 3.92 6.93
CA ILE A 290 22.84 2.77 6.46
C ILE A 290 23.98 3.22 5.54
N MET A 291 23.66 4.01 4.51
CA MET A 291 24.65 4.45 3.53
C MET A 291 25.66 5.46 4.08
N LYS A 292 25.31 6.23 5.12
CA LYS A 292 26.27 7.06 5.88
C LYS A 292 27.20 6.19 6.73
N GLN A 293 26.65 5.22 7.45
CA GLN A 293 27.39 4.36 8.38
C GLN A 293 28.35 3.38 7.66
N VAL A 294 28.00 2.94 6.45
CA VAL A 294 28.83 2.07 5.58
C VAL A 294 30.27 2.57 5.46
N ASN A 295 30.49 3.89 5.35
CA ASN A 295 31.81 4.50 5.20
C ASN A 295 32.71 4.34 6.45
N SER A 296 32.11 4.07 7.62
CA SER A 296 32.80 3.77 8.89
C SER A 296 32.67 2.30 9.33
N SER A 297 32.18 1.43 8.44
CA SER A 297 32.04 0.00 8.72
C SER A 297 33.40 -0.72 8.81
N LEU A 298 33.43 -1.88 9.46
CA LEU A 298 34.62 -2.73 9.55
C LEU A 298 34.85 -3.55 8.28
N SER A 299 33.77 -3.94 7.59
CA SER A 299 33.81 -4.88 6.46
C SER A 299 33.63 -4.23 5.09
N GLY A 300 33.16 -2.98 5.01
CA GLY A 300 32.46 -2.50 3.81
C GLY A 300 31.17 -3.29 3.55
N ILE A 301 30.47 -2.97 2.46
CA ILE A 301 29.29 -3.74 2.03
C ILE A 301 29.75 -5.11 1.52
N GLN A 302 29.23 -6.15 2.15
CA GLN A 302 29.32 -7.55 1.76
C GLN A 302 28.01 -8.01 1.11
N TRP A 303 28.03 -9.15 0.40
CA TRP A 303 26.87 -9.68 -0.32
C TRP A 303 26.64 -11.15 0.02
N ASP A 304 25.48 -11.46 0.59
CA ASP A 304 25.01 -12.83 0.78
C ASP A 304 24.44 -13.37 -0.54
N LYS A 305 24.95 -14.53 -0.99
CA LYS A 305 24.59 -15.14 -2.28
C LYS A 305 23.26 -15.89 -2.25
N ASP A 306 22.83 -16.37 -1.08
CA ASP A 306 21.67 -17.23 -0.91
C ASP A 306 20.41 -16.40 -0.65
N GLN A 307 20.54 -15.39 0.20
CA GLN A 307 19.51 -14.39 0.50
C GLN A 307 19.45 -13.29 -0.57
N LYS A 308 20.54 -13.08 -1.32
CA LYS A 308 20.71 -12.04 -2.35
C LYS A 308 20.46 -10.63 -1.80
N SER A 309 21.08 -10.35 -0.66
CA SER A 309 20.98 -9.08 0.05
C SER A 309 22.36 -8.61 0.53
N PRO A 310 22.60 -7.28 0.57
CA PRO A 310 23.79 -6.72 1.19
C PRO A 310 23.72 -6.77 2.72
N TYR A 311 24.91 -6.82 3.34
CA TYR A 311 25.09 -6.57 4.77
C TYR A 311 26.45 -5.91 5.03
N TYR A 312 26.67 -5.39 6.25
CA TYR A 312 28.01 -5.04 6.72
C TYR A 312 28.12 -5.19 8.24
N ASN A 313 29.36 -5.34 8.71
CA ASN A 313 29.70 -5.35 10.12
C ASN A 313 30.27 -3.99 10.53
N TYR A 314 29.86 -3.45 11.68
CA TYR A 314 30.50 -2.29 12.30
C TYR A 314 30.71 -2.50 13.81
N LYS A 315 31.31 -1.51 14.49
CA LYS A 315 31.53 -1.52 15.93
C LYS A 315 30.93 -0.25 16.55
N ASP A 316 30.10 -0.40 17.58
CA ASP A 316 29.50 0.74 18.30
C ASP A 316 30.54 1.45 19.20
N SER A 317 30.14 2.56 19.83
CA SER A 317 30.98 3.33 20.75
C SER A 317 31.42 2.56 22.01
N ASP A 318 30.62 1.58 22.44
CA ASP A 318 30.90 0.73 23.60
C ASP A 318 31.78 -0.48 23.22
N GLY A 319 32.05 -0.65 21.93
CA GLY A 319 32.88 -1.70 21.37
C GLY A 319 32.17 -3.02 21.06
N ARG A 320 30.83 -3.03 21.03
CA ARG A 320 30.04 -4.17 20.54
C ARG A 320 30.14 -4.27 19.03
N ILE A 321 30.17 -5.49 18.51
CA ILE A 321 30.03 -5.73 17.07
C ILE A 321 28.55 -5.65 16.72
N HIS A 322 28.25 -5.09 15.56
CA HIS A 322 26.91 -4.97 14.99
C HIS A 322 26.94 -5.48 13.56
N GLN A 323 25.85 -6.10 13.11
CA GLN A 323 25.68 -6.52 11.71
C GLN A 323 24.37 -5.94 11.17
N VAL A 324 24.48 -5.16 10.09
CA VAL A 324 23.34 -4.48 9.46
C VAL A 324 22.99 -5.16 8.15
N TRP A 325 21.74 -5.54 7.98
CA TRP A 325 21.19 -6.17 6.77
C TRP A 325 20.13 -5.27 6.13
N PHE A 326 20.15 -5.12 4.81
CA PHE A 326 19.29 -4.18 4.10
C PHE A 326 19.02 -4.62 2.66
N ASP A 327 18.22 -3.85 1.94
CA ASP A 327 18.06 -3.95 0.48
C ASP A 327 18.73 -2.76 -0.22
N ASN A 328 19.32 -3.00 -1.40
CA ASN A 328 19.97 -1.99 -2.23
C ASN A 328 19.49 -2.10 -3.69
N PRO A 329 19.95 -1.23 -4.62
CA PRO A 329 19.49 -1.27 -6.00
C PRO A 329 19.69 -2.63 -6.70
N GLN A 330 20.73 -3.39 -6.32
CA GLN A 330 20.99 -4.72 -6.87
C GLN A 330 19.98 -5.77 -6.37
N SER A 331 19.72 -5.84 -5.06
CA SER A 331 18.77 -6.80 -4.49
C SER A 331 17.32 -6.47 -4.88
N ILE A 332 16.96 -5.18 -4.91
CA ILE A 332 15.67 -4.70 -5.41
C ILE A 332 15.50 -5.06 -6.89
N SER A 333 16.50 -4.80 -7.75
CA SER A 333 16.40 -5.13 -9.19
C SER A 333 16.20 -6.63 -9.45
N LEU A 334 16.80 -7.51 -8.64
CA LEU A 334 16.59 -8.96 -8.73
C LEU A 334 15.13 -9.33 -8.43
N LYS A 335 14.54 -8.74 -7.38
CA LYS A 335 13.12 -8.96 -7.01
C LYS A 335 12.19 -8.34 -8.06
N ALA A 336 12.50 -7.14 -8.55
CA ALA A 336 11.75 -6.45 -9.59
C ALA A 336 11.67 -7.27 -10.90
N ALA A 337 12.72 -8.00 -11.29
CA ALA A 337 12.68 -8.89 -12.44
C ALA A 337 11.62 -10.01 -12.33
N TYR A 338 11.27 -10.47 -11.12
CA TYR A 338 10.20 -11.45 -10.93
C TYR A 338 8.81 -10.88 -11.23
N ILE A 339 8.59 -9.57 -10.99
CA ILE A 339 7.32 -8.88 -11.33
C ILE A 339 6.97 -9.06 -12.80
N GLN A 340 7.94 -8.84 -13.70
CA GLN A 340 7.76 -9.08 -15.14
C GLN A 340 7.53 -10.56 -15.45
N ASN A 341 8.35 -11.46 -14.88
CA ASN A 341 8.28 -12.90 -15.14
C ASN A 341 6.99 -13.59 -14.65
N ARG A 342 6.28 -13.01 -13.68
CA ARG A 342 4.96 -13.48 -13.22
C ARG A 342 3.80 -12.59 -13.65
N GLY A 343 4.07 -11.45 -14.25
CA GLY A 343 3.06 -10.47 -14.63
C GLY A 343 2.32 -9.85 -13.43
N LEU A 344 3.02 -9.60 -12.31
CA LEU A 344 2.42 -8.88 -11.17
C LEU A 344 1.95 -7.47 -11.58
N LEU A 345 1.15 -6.80 -10.76
CA LEU A 345 0.62 -5.48 -11.09
C LEU A 345 1.70 -4.39 -11.01
N GLY A 346 2.61 -4.46 -10.05
CA GLY A 346 3.61 -3.43 -9.84
C GLY A 346 4.52 -3.67 -8.65
N ILE A 347 5.18 -2.60 -8.22
CA ILE A 347 6.10 -2.57 -7.07
C ILE A 347 5.74 -1.39 -6.15
N GLY A 348 6.23 -1.41 -4.92
CA GLY A 348 6.15 -0.28 -4.01
C GLY A 348 7.12 -0.43 -2.86
N MET A 349 7.07 0.51 -1.91
CA MET A 349 8.06 0.58 -0.83
C MET A 349 7.48 1.03 0.51
N TRP A 350 7.97 0.43 1.59
CA TRP A 350 7.91 1.03 2.93
C TRP A 350 9.31 1.55 3.29
N ASN A 351 9.56 2.85 3.38
CA ASN A 351 8.76 3.97 2.87
C ASN A 351 9.67 4.98 2.16
N ALA A 352 9.11 5.93 1.42
CA ALA A 352 9.92 6.83 0.58
C ALA A 352 10.81 7.80 1.38
N ASN A 353 10.46 8.10 2.64
CA ASN A 353 11.20 8.98 3.54
C ASN A 353 12.52 8.35 4.05
N CYS A 354 12.75 7.06 3.80
CA CYS A 354 13.98 6.37 4.21
C CYS A 354 15.23 6.74 3.38
N LEU A 355 15.08 7.42 2.24
CA LEU A 355 16.21 7.88 1.40
C LEU A 355 16.71 9.27 1.79
N ASP A 356 17.92 9.62 1.34
CA ASP A 356 18.52 10.93 1.58
C ASP A 356 18.26 11.87 0.39
N TYR A 357 17.43 12.89 0.61
CA TYR A 357 17.05 13.88 -0.39
C TYR A 357 17.82 15.21 -0.24
N SER A 358 18.95 15.20 0.46
CA SER A 358 19.81 16.38 0.56
C SER A 358 20.49 16.72 -0.78
N GLY A 359 21.07 17.91 -0.84
CA GLY A 359 21.85 18.37 -2.00
C GLY A 359 23.23 17.72 -2.15
N ASP A 360 23.58 16.73 -1.32
CA ASP A 360 24.86 16.04 -1.44
C ASP A 360 24.90 15.17 -2.72
N PRO A 361 25.99 15.22 -3.53
CA PRO A 361 26.06 14.47 -4.78
C PRO A 361 26.01 12.94 -4.62
N ILE A 362 26.51 12.39 -3.51
CA ILE A 362 26.52 10.95 -3.25
C ILE A 362 25.12 10.52 -2.80
N ALA A 363 24.51 11.25 -1.86
CA ALA A 363 23.13 11.05 -1.43
C ALA A 363 22.16 11.06 -2.62
N LYS A 364 22.28 12.07 -3.48
CA LYS A 364 21.46 12.19 -4.70
C LYS A 364 21.62 10.98 -5.62
N TRP A 365 22.86 10.53 -5.89
CA TRP A 365 23.11 9.36 -6.73
C TRP A 365 22.54 8.07 -6.13
N GLN A 366 22.70 7.86 -4.82
CA GLN A 366 22.13 6.70 -4.10
C GLN A 366 20.59 6.69 -4.18
N THR A 367 19.97 7.84 -3.95
CA THR A 367 18.52 8.02 -4.04
C THR A 367 18.00 7.79 -5.46
N GLU A 368 18.66 8.34 -6.48
CA GLU A 368 18.32 8.08 -7.89
C GLU A 368 18.43 6.60 -8.28
N ASP A 369 19.41 5.86 -7.75
CA ASP A 369 19.58 4.43 -8.08
C ASP A 369 18.57 3.52 -7.35
N MET A 370 18.15 3.87 -6.13
CA MET A 370 17.04 3.21 -5.42
C MET A 370 15.71 3.39 -6.16
N TRP A 371 15.39 4.62 -6.59
CA TRP A 371 14.23 4.89 -7.46
C TRP A 371 14.33 4.12 -8.79
N ARG A 372 15.50 4.08 -9.42
CA ARG A 372 15.73 3.38 -10.69
C ARG A 372 15.53 1.85 -10.58
N ALA A 373 15.86 1.26 -9.43
CA ALA A 373 15.74 -0.19 -9.21
C ALA A 373 14.28 -0.70 -9.19
N LEU A 374 13.30 0.19 -8.94
CA LEU A 374 11.88 -0.15 -8.99
C LEU A 374 11.40 -0.53 -10.41
N LYS A 375 12.03 0.01 -11.46
CA LYS A 375 11.72 -0.33 -12.86
C LYS A 375 12.71 -1.39 -13.36
N PRO A 376 12.27 -2.65 -13.57
CA PRO A 376 13.15 -3.69 -14.10
C PRO A 376 13.53 -3.32 -15.54
N LYS A 377 14.83 -3.18 -15.79
CA LYS A 377 15.36 -2.88 -17.13
C LYS A 377 15.07 -4.06 -18.06
N LEU A 378 14.39 -3.76 -19.17
CA LEU A 378 14.14 -4.66 -20.30
C LEU A 378 15.43 -4.92 -21.08
#